data_AF-A0A2P5HKD8-F1
#
_entry.id   AF-A0A2P5HKD8-F1
#
_cell.length_a   1.000
_cell.length_b   1.000
_cell.length_c   1.000
_cell.angle_alpha   90.00
_cell.angle_beta   90.00
_cell.angle_gamma   90.00
#
_symmetry.space_group_name_H-M   'P 1'
#
loop_
_entity.id
_entity.type
_entity.pdbx_description
1 polymer ?
#
loop_
_entity_poly.entity_id
_entity_poly.type
_entity_poly.pdbx_seq_one_letter_code
_entity_poly.pdbx_strand_id
1 'polypeptide(L)'
;MSVFPFLLLIIDTHNTYKTSFEGFSASEDDPGRTLLGACEKATTLVKPHRSSKLTLALKFLAGITALICAGSVLYTAYAVHNISEVSRADYGDCGTQDSVEEARAKGCVFDPMGWVWVRPECYDKELVEEFMNRTEYSWHTEPKLLSESMVPLDIVFRGDHPKLFTQKKYHYVHCTVSFP
;
A
#
# COMPACT_ATOMS: atom_id res chain seq x y z
N MET A 1 -20.16 -26.26 -1.51
CA MET A 1 -20.17 -24.82 -1.85
C MET A 1 -18.87 -24.24 -1.28
N SER A 2 -17.69 -24.26 -1.93
CA SER A 2 -17.28 -23.79 -3.27
C SER A 2 -17.80 -22.36 -3.51
N VAL A 3 -17.00 -21.30 -3.68
CA VAL A 3 -15.56 -21.18 -4.00
C VAL A 3 -15.09 -19.75 -3.62
N PHE A 4 -13.93 -19.63 -2.98
CA PHE A 4 -13.05 -18.46 -3.05
C PHE A 4 -11.68 -19.00 -3.48
N PRO A 5 -11.19 -18.61 -4.67
CA PRO A 5 -9.76 -18.30 -4.75
C PRO A 5 -9.47 -17.24 -5.83
N PHE A 6 -9.01 -16.06 -5.43
CA PHE A 6 -8.34 -15.14 -6.36
C PHE A 6 -7.27 -14.35 -5.60
N LEU A 7 -6.20 -15.04 -5.20
CA LEU A 7 -4.94 -14.38 -4.89
C LEU A 7 -3.78 -15.34 -5.13
N LEU A 8 -3.42 -15.51 -6.40
CA LEU A 8 -2.12 -16.02 -6.85
C LEU A 8 -2.09 -15.85 -8.36
N LEU A 9 -1.27 -14.91 -8.83
CA LEU A 9 -0.53 -14.88 -10.12
C LEU A 9 0.01 -13.46 -10.34
N ILE A 10 1.01 -13.07 -9.54
CA ILE A 10 1.98 -12.04 -9.95
C ILE A 10 3.33 -12.75 -9.96
N ILE A 11 3.65 -13.37 -11.10
CA ILE A 11 5.00 -13.83 -11.43
C ILE A 11 5.23 -13.52 -12.92
N ASP A 12 6.31 -12.77 -13.17
CA ASP A 12 7.08 -12.61 -14.40
C ASP A 12 6.45 -12.00 -15.67
N THR A 13 6.62 -10.68 -15.83
CA THR A 13 6.65 -10.01 -17.13
C THR A 13 7.98 -9.30 -17.36
N HIS A 14 9.11 -10.02 -17.30
CA HIS A 14 10.43 -9.40 -17.52
C HIS A 14 11.40 -10.17 -18.41
N ASN A 15 10.93 -11.05 -19.31
CA ASN A 15 11.86 -11.85 -20.14
C ASN A 15 11.51 -12.02 -21.63
N THR A 16 10.96 -11.01 -22.30
CA THR A 16 10.83 -11.03 -23.77
C THR A 16 11.39 -9.76 -24.41
N TYR A 17 12.59 -9.35 -23.98
CA TYR A 17 13.45 -8.43 -24.72
C TYR A 17 14.69 -9.20 -25.17
N LYS A 18 14.66 -9.64 -26.43
CA LYS A 18 15.77 -10.02 -27.33
C LYS A 18 15.30 -11.19 -28.18
N THR A 19 15.04 -10.94 -29.46
CA THR A 19 15.78 -11.58 -30.56
C THR A 19 15.28 -11.07 -31.91
N SER A 20 16.23 -10.68 -32.75
CA SER A 20 16.13 -10.51 -34.21
C SER A 20 15.41 -9.30 -34.78
N PHE A 21 16.11 -8.17 -34.71
CA PHE A 21 16.23 -7.24 -35.83
C PHE A 21 17.47 -7.66 -36.63
N GLU A 22 17.29 -8.07 -37.89
CA GLU A 22 18.20 -7.93 -39.05
C GLU A 22 17.83 -8.95 -40.14
N GLY A 23 17.65 -8.48 -41.38
CA GLY A 23 17.40 -9.34 -42.55
C GLY A 23 16.70 -8.63 -43.70
N PHE A 24 17.42 -7.74 -44.37
CA PHE A 24 17.03 -7.11 -45.64
C PHE A 24 17.33 -8.02 -46.84
N SER A 25 16.54 -7.85 -47.90
CA SER A 25 16.76 -8.23 -49.31
C SER A 25 15.95 -9.41 -49.86
N ALA A 26 15.02 -9.09 -50.75
CA ALA A 26 14.91 -9.69 -52.07
C ALA A 26 14.15 -8.72 -52.98
N SER A 27 14.83 -8.21 -54.01
CA SER A 27 14.26 -7.47 -55.13
C SER A 27 13.71 -8.46 -56.16
N GLU A 28 12.63 -8.10 -56.87
CA GLU A 28 12.43 -8.51 -58.26
C GLU A 28 11.35 -7.61 -58.89
N ASP A 29 11.81 -6.75 -59.80
CA ASP A 29 11.02 -6.03 -60.80
C ASP A 29 10.72 -6.97 -61.98
N ASP A 30 9.51 -6.98 -62.53
CA ASP A 30 9.29 -6.82 -63.99
C ASP A 30 7.81 -6.49 -64.32
N PRO A 31 7.54 -5.65 -65.35
CA PRO A 31 6.23 -5.08 -65.67
C PRO A 31 5.59 -5.73 -66.90
N GLY A 32 4.29 -5.52 -67.12
CA GLY A 32 3.74 -5.67 -68.48
C GLY A 32 2.27 -6.01 -68.59
N ARG A 33 1.49 -4.99 -68.96
CA ARG A 33 0.38 -5.03 -69.93
C ARG A 33 -0.56 -6.25 -69.92
N THR A 34 -1.81 -6.01 -69.53
CA THR A 34 -2.87 -5.77 -70.52
C THR A 34 -4.13 -5.24 -69.81
N LEU A 35 -4.49 -3.99 -70.14
CA LEU A 35 -5.82 -3.44 -69.88
C LEU A 35 -6.77 -3.93 -70.98
N LEU A 36 -8.05 -4.05 -70.61
CA LEU A 36 -9.26 -4.22 -71.44
C LEU A 36 -9.67 -5.66 -71.74
N GLY A 37 -10.49 -6.23 -70.86
CA GLY A 37 -11.20 -7.46 -71.21
C GLY A 37 -12.02 -8.18 -70.13
N ALA A 38 -12.64 -7.47 -69.16
CA ALA A 38 -13.78 -7.99 -68.37
C ALA A 38 -14.25 -6.88 -67.42
N CYS A 39 -15.22 -6.05 -67.81
CA CYS A 39 -16.62 -6.25 -67.45
C CYS A 39 -16.81 -6.58 -65.96
N GLU A 40 -16.95 -5.50 -65.18
CA GLU A 40 -18.16 -5.31 -64.37
C GLU A 40 -18.60 -6.51 -63.52
N LYS A 41 -17.91 -6.70 -62.39
CA LYS A 41 -18.62 -7.05 -61.16
C LYS A 41 -18.16 -6.10 -60.08
N ALA A 42 -19.02 -5.15 -59.78
CA ALA A 42 -18.94 -4.35 -58.58
C ALA A 42 -18.79 -5.28 -57.37
N THR A 43 -17.56 -5.44 -56.88
CA THR A 43 -17.31 -5.80 -55.49
C THR A 43 -17.78 -4.61 -54.66
N THR A 44 -19.10 -4.56 -54.47
CA THR A 44 -19.69 -3.80 -53.39
C THR A 44 -19.06 -4.34 -52.12
N LEU A 45 -18.07 -3.62 -51.59
CA LEU A 45 -17.70 -3.73 -50.19
C LEU A 45 -19.02 -3.57 -49.43
N VAL A 46 -19.54 -4.69 -48.91
CA VAL A 46 -20.62 -4.68 -47.95
C VAL A 46 -20.10 -3.85 -46.79
N LYS A 47 -20.46 -2.57 -46.78
CA LYS A 47 -20.25 -1.68 -45.64
C LYS A 47 -20.88 -2.42 -44.47
N PRO A 48 -20.15 -2.73 -43.38
CA PRO A 48 -20.76 -3.43 -42.26
C PRO A 48 -21.96 -2.60 -41.84
N HIS A 49 -23.16 -3.15 -42.05
CA HIS A 49 -24.40 -2.53 -41.66
C HIS A 49 -24.40 -2.57 -40.13
N ARG A 50 -23.70 -1.62 -39.51
CA ARG A 50 -23.66 -1.44 -38.06
C ARG A 50 -25.08 -1.13 -37.63
N SER A 51 -25.79 -2.14 -37.15
CA SER A 51 -27.22 -2.04 -36.89
C SER A 51 -27.46 -0.92 -35.87
N SER A 52 -28.44 -0.05 -36.14
CA SER A 52 -28.80 1.05 -35.23
C SER A 52 -29.04 0.54 -33.80
N LYS A 53 -29.54 -0.70 -33.66
CA LYS A 53 -29.73 -1.42 -32.40
C LYS A 53 -28.42 -1.65 -31.63
N LEU A 54 -27.31 -1.97 -32.30
CA LEU A 54 -26.01 -2.17 -31.65
C LEU A 54 -25.45 -0.86 -31.10
N THR A 55 -25.56 0.23 -31.87
CA THR A 55 -25.14 1.57 -31.42
C THR A 55 -25.99 2.05 -30.24
N LEU A 56 -27.29 1.76 -30.26
CA LEU A 56 -28.20 2.08 -29.16
C LEU A 56 -27.87 1.26 -27.90
N ALA A 57 -27.62 -0.05 -28.03
CA ALA A 57 -27.22 -0.93 -26.92
C ALA A 57 -25.89 -0.49 -26.28
N LEU A 58 -24.89 -0.12 -27.08
CA LEU A 58 -23.60 0.39 -26.58
C LEU A 58 -23.76 1.67 -25.76
N LYS A 59 -24.67 2.57 -26.17
CA LYS A 59 -24.97 3.79 -25.41
C LYS A 59 -25.66 3.49 -24.09
N PHE A 60 -26.60 2.53 -24.07
CA PHE A 60 -27.23 2.08 -22.82
C PHE A 60 -26.21 1.47 -21.86
N LEU A 61 -25.32 0.60 -22.35
CA LEU A 61 -24.24 0.02 -21.54
C LEU A 61 -23.31 1.10 -20.98
N ALA A 62 -22.87 2.05 -21.81
CA ALA A 62 -22.03 3.17 -21.36
C ALA A 62 -22.73 4.03 -20.29
N GLY A 63 -24.04 4.28 -20.44
CA GLY A 63 -24.85 5.00 -19.46
C GLY A 63 -24.97 4.24 -18.13
N ILE A 64 -25.24 2.93 -18.18
CA ILE A 64 -25.28 2.07 -16.99
C ILE A 64 -23.93 2.05 -16.28
N THR A 65 -22.83 1.88 -17.02
CA THR A 65 -21.48 1.93 -16.46
C THR A 65 -21.22 3.28 -15.78
N ALA A 66 -21.59 4.40 -16.42
CA ALA A 66 -21.43 5.72 -15.81
C ALA A 66 -22.24 5.88 -14.52
N LEU A 67 -23.47 5.35 -14.47
CA LEU A 67 -24.31 5.37 -13.27
C LEU A 67 -23.73 4.51 -12.15
N ILE A 68 -23.20 3.33 -12.46
CA ILE A 68 -22.52 2.46 -11.49
C ILE A 68 -21.28 3.16 -10.94
N CYS A 69 -20.46 3.76 -11.82
CA CYS A 69 -19.29 4.51 -11.39
C CYS A 69 -19.69 5.68 -10.47
N ALA A 70 -20.69 6.49 -10.85
CA ALA A 70 -21.17 7.58 -10.03
C ALA A 70 -21.71 7.09 -8.67
N GLY A 71 -22.51 6.02 -8.67
CA GLY A 71 -23.02 5.39 -7.45
C GLY A 71 -21.89 4.87 -6.55
N SER A 72 -20.87 4.24 -7.12
CA SER A 72 -19.70 3.76 -6.38
C SER A 72 -18.91 4.90 -5.75
N VAL A 73 -18.70 6.01 -6.47
CA VAL A 73 -17.99 7.20 -5.96
C VAL A 73 -18.80 7.86 -4.83
N LEU A 74 -20.12 7.98 -4.98
CA LEU A 74 -20.98 8.53 -3.93
C LEU A 74 -21.01 7.61 -2.71
N TYR A 75 -21.06 6.29 -2.92
CA TYR A 75 -21.04 5.30 -1.85
C TYR A 75 -19.70 5.33 -1.09
N THR A 76 -18.56 5.34 -1.79
CA THR A 76 -17.25 5.43 -1.14
C THR A 76 -17.08 6.77 -0.42
N ALA A 77 -17.52 7.88 -1.00
CA ALA A 77 -17.50 9.18 -0.33
C ALA A 77 -18.32 9.17 0.97
N TYR A 78 -19.53 8.60 0.94
CA TYR A 78 -20.36 8.43 2.12
C TYR A 78 -19.71 7.51 3.16
N ALA A 79 -19.19 6.35 2.75
CA ALA A 79 -18.54 5.41 3.65
C ALA A 79 -17.30 6.04 4.31
N VAL A 80 -16.46 6.73 3.54
CA VAL A 80 -15.27 7.44 4.06
C VAL A 80 -15.67 8.54 5.03
N HIS A 81 -16.73 9.31 4.75
CA HIS A 81 -17.19 10.35 5.68
C HIS A 81 -17.63 9.76 7.02
N ASN A 82 -18.35 8.64 7.02
CA ASN A 82 -18.76 7.97 8.27
C ASN A 82 -17.56 7.40 9.05
N ILE A 83 -16.59 6.80 8.34
CA ILE A 83 -15.35 6.31 8.96
C ILE A 83 -14.54 7.49 9.51
N SER A 84 -14.56 8.65 8.83
CA SER A 84 -13.82 9.84 9.27
C SER A 84 -14.33 10.37 10.61
N GLU A 85 -15.64 10.32 10.88
CA GLU A 85 -16.21 10.70 12.17
C GLU A 85 -15.72 9.78 13.30
N VAL A 86 -15.65 8.47 13.05
CA VAL A 86 -15.04 7.51 14.00
C VAL A 86 -13.56 7.80 14.20
N SER A 87 -12.83 8.15 13.14
CA SER A 87 -11.42 8.55 13.24
C SER A 87 -11.21 9.89 13.95
N ARG A 88 -12.27 10.72 14.05
CA ARG A 88 -12.27 12.02 14.73
C ARG A 88 -12.61 11.90 16.21
N ALA A 89 -12.92 10.70 16.72
CA ALA A 89 -13.05 10.49 18.15
C ALA A 89 -11.78 11.01 18.84
N ASP A 90 -11.95 11.96 19.75
CA ASP A 90 -10.85 12.55 20.50
C ASP A 90 -10.39 11.55 21.56
N TYR A 91 -9.33 10.82 21.23
CA TYR A 91 -8.63 9.94 22.16
C TYR A 91 -7.66 10.72 23.06
N GLY A 92 -7.91 12.02 23.29
CA GLY A 92 -7.10 12.87 24.14
C GLY A 92 -5.65 12.93 23.70
N ASP A 93 -4.84 13.57 24.52
CA ASP A 93 -3.41 13.72 24.27
C ASP A 93 -2.59 13.46 25.54
N CYS A 94 -1.31 13.14 25.36
CA CYS A 94 -0.34 12.99 26.44
C CYS A 94 0.57 14.21 26.59
N GLY A 95 0.10 15.37 26.15
CA GLY A 95 0.84 16.61 26.14
C GLY A 95 1.67 16.82 24.88
N THR A 96 2.52 17.83 24.96
CA THR A 96 3.52 18.11 23.93
C THR A 96 4.59 17.01 23.92
N GLN A 97 5.13 16.70 22.73
CA GLN A 97 6.07 15.57 22.53
C GLN A 97 7.31 15.62 23.43
N ASP A 98 7.68 16.80 23.92
CA ASP A 98 8.89 17.04 24.72
C ASP A 98 8.60 17.28 26.22
N SER A 99 7.34 17.15 26.70
CA SER A 99 7.00 17.38 28.11
C SER A 99 6.60 16.10 28.85
N VAL A 100 7.59 15.49 29.50
CA VAL A 100 7.41 14.32 30.37
C VAL A 100 6.50 14.65 31.57
N GLU A 101 6.63 15.84 32.15
CA GLU A 101 5.82 16.27 33.29
C GLU A 101 4.35 16.44 32.92
N GLU A 102 4.06 16.96 31.73
CA GLU A 102 2.70 17.09 31.22
C GLU A 102 2.06 15.71 31.00
N ALA A 103 2.78 14.78 30.37
CA ALA A 103 2.33 13.41 30.17
C ALA A 103 1.97 12.72 31.50
N ARG A 104 2.82 12.89 32.52
CA ARG A 104 2.58 12.36 33.87
C ARG A 104 1.40 13.02 34.56
N ALA A 105 1.27 14.34 34.45
CA ALA A 105 0.13 15.07 35.01
C ALA A 105 -1.20 14.62 34.38
N LYS A 106 -1.17 14.21 33.10
CA LYS A 106 -2.31 13.64 32.36
C LYS A 106 -2.52 12.13 32.63
N GLY A 107 -1.65 11.49 33.41
CA GLY A 107 -1.76 10.06 33.74
C GLY A 107 -1.33 9.12 32.61
N CYS A 108 -0.57 9.61 31.64
CA CYS A 108 -0.03 8.78 30.56
C CYS A 108 1.08 7.85 31.05
N VAL A 109 1.26 6.76 30.32
CA VAL A 109 2.26 5.71 30.55
C VAL A 109 3.29 5.77 29.43
N PHE A 110 4.57 5.63 29.79
CA PHE A 110 5.63 5.56 28.80
C PHE A 110 5.67 4.16 28.16
N ASP A 111 5.55 4.11 26.84
CA ASP A 111 5.79 2.89 26.06
C ASP A 111 7.25 2.85 25.58
N PRO A 112 8.07 1.93 26.13
CA PRO A 112 9.46 1.79 25.71
C PRO A 112 9.58 1.24 24.29
N MET A 113 8.58 0.51 23.76
CA MET A 113 8.62 -0.04 22.40
C MET A 113 8.52 1.07 21.35
N GLY A 114 7.47 1.88 21.42
CA GLY A 114 7.27 3.03 20.53
C GLY A 114 8.12 4.25 20.88
N TRP A 115 8.78 4.26 22.05
CA TRP A 115 9.50 5.41 22.60
C TRP A 115 8.60 6.65 22.70
N VAL A 116 7.40 6.47 23.26
CA VAL A 116 6.33 7.48 23.25
C VAL A 116 5.49 7.40 24.52
N TRP A 117 4.92 8.54 24.93
CA TRP A 117 3.93 8.60 26.00
C TRP A 117 2.53 8.33 25.43
N VAL A 118 1.84 7.32 25.97
CA VAL A 118 0.51 6.91 25.52
C VAL A 118 -0.46 6.92 26.69
N ARG A 119 -1.75 7.08 26.40
CA ARG A 119 -2.76 6.94 27.45
C ARG A 119 -2.83 5.49 27.94
N PRO A 120 -3.27 5.25 29.18
CA PRO A 120 -3.38 3.90 29.73
C PRO A 120 -4.23 2.95 28.87
N GLU A 121 -5.26 3.45 28.20
CA GLU A 121 -6.13 2.62 27.35
C GLU A 121 -5.46 2.17 26.04
N CYS A 122 -4.39 2.86 25.63
CA CYS A 122 -3.61 2.56 24.45
C CYS A 122 -2.31 1.78 24.77
N TYR A 123 -2.02 1.57 26.05
CA TYR A 123 -0.81 0.87 26.48
C TYR A 123 -1.02 -0.64 26.44
N ASP A 124 -0.36 -1.32 25.51
CA ASP A 124 -0.39 -2.78 25.41
C ASP A 124 0.71 -3.40 26.29
N LYS A 125 0.34 -3.65 27.55
CA LYS A 125 1.25 -4.23 28.52
C LYS A 125 1.73 -5.64 28.13
N GLU A 126 0.85 -6.47 27.57
CA GLU A 126 1.18 -7.84 27.20
C GLU A 126 2.20 -7.86 26.06
N LEU A 127 2.01 -7.00 25.06
CA LEU A 127 2.95 -6.86 23.96
C LEU A 127 4.32 -6.36 24.42
N VAL A 128 4.36 -5.36 25.32
CA VAL A 128 5.62 -4.87 25.90
C VAL A 128 6.32 -5.96 26.70
N GLU A 129 5.59 -6.73 27.50
CA GLU A 129 6.15 -7.86 28.24
C GLU A 129 6.69 -8.96 27.30
N GLU A 130 5.96 -9.30 26.24
CA GLU A 130 6.43 -10.24 25.23
C GLU A 130 7.71 -9.73 24.57
N PHE A 131 7.71 -8.47 24.12
CA PHE A 131 8.86 -7.83 23.52
C PHE A 131 10.08 -7.92 24.43
N MET A 132 9.94 -7.54 25.71
CA MET A 132 11.03 -7.59 26.69
C MET A 132 11.53 -9.02 26.98
N ASN A 133 10.69 -10.04 26.82
CA ASN A 133 11.05 -11.43 27.01
C ASN A 133 11.71 -12.08 25.78
N ARG A 134 11.69 -11.44 24.60
CA ARG A 134 12.31 -12.00 23.38
C ARG A 134 13.83 -12.08 23.49
N THR A 135 14.48 -11.11 24.13
CA THR A 135 15.95 -11.08 24.31
C THR A 135 16.34 -10.04 25.37
N GLU A 136 17.62 -10.04 25.79
CA GLU A 136 18.15 -9.01 26.68
C GLU A 136 18.39 -7.69 25.92
N TYR A 137 17.73 -6.60 26.32
CA TYR A 137 17.97 -5.28 25.75
C TYR A 137 18.87 -4.43 26.65
N SER A 138 19.60 -3.50 26.05
CA SER A 138 20.34 -2.48 26.77
C SER A 138 20.10 -1.12 26.13
N TRP A 139 19.96 -0.11 26.97
CA TRP A 139 19.86 1.29 26.56
C TRP A 139 21.02 2.06 27.15
N HIS A 140 21.50 3.04 26.39
CA HIS A 140 22.71 3.77 26.69
C HIS A 140 22.51 5.26 26.42
N THR A 141 23.16 6.12 27.19
CA THR A 141 23.17 7.56 26.94
C THR A 141 24.05 7.94 25.74
N GLU A 142 24.96 7.06 25.34
CA GLU A 142 25.90 7.28 24.23
C GLU A 142 25.75 6.26 23.08
N PRO A 143 25.99 6.67 21.82
CA PRO A 143 25.88 5.77 20.65
C PRO A 143 26.86 4.60 20.65
N LYS A 144 27.97 4.70 21.39
CA LYS A 144 29.02 3.66 21.44
C LYS A 144 28.62 2.42 22.25
N LEU A 145 27.49 2.48 22.97
CA LEU A 145 26.96 1.37 23.78
C LEU A 145 27.96 0.82 24.82
N LEU A 146 28.72 1.71 25.45
CA LEU A 146 29.68 1.34 26.50
C LEU A 146 28.94 0.95 27.79
N SER A 147 29.53 0.08 28.61
CA SER A 147 28.94 -0.35 29.89
C SER A 147 28.69 0.84 30.84
N GLU A 148 29.59 1.82 30.85
CA GLU A 148 29.47 3.03 31.68
C GLU A 148 28.29 3.92 31.29
N SER A 149 27.85 3.88 30.04
CA SER A 149 26.70 4.65 29.56
C SER A 149 25.38 3.89 29.66
N MET A 150 25.40 2.64 30.15
CA MET A 150 24.21 1.81 30.29
C MET A 150 23.24 2.39 31.32
N VAL A 151 21.96 2.44 30.93
CA VAL A 151 20.87 2.93 31.77
C VAL A 151 20.11 1.74 32.35
N PRO A 152 19.86 1.69 33.67
CA PRO A 152 19.06 0.64 34.28
C PRO A 152 17.62 0.61 33.74
N LEU A 153 17.03 -0.59 33.65
CA LEU A 153 15.74 -0.79 33.00
C LEU A 153 14.60 -0.01 33.68
N ASP A 154 14.59 0.05 35.01
CA ASP A 154 13.61 0.82 35.76
C ASP A 154 13.64 2.31 35.35
N ILE A 155 14.83 2.87 35.12
CA ILE A 155 15.01 4.25 34.65
C ILE A 155 14.55 4.43 33.21
N VAL A 156 14.80 3.45 32.33
CA VAL A 156 14.29 3.45 30.95
C VAL A 156 12.77 3.50 30.95
N PHE A 157 12.13 2.67 31.76
CA PHE A 157 10.67 2.58 31.86
C PHE A 157 10.01 3.80 32.49
N ARG A 158 10.77 4.67 33.18
CA ARG A 158 10.23 5.97 33.62
C ARG A 158 10.03 6.95 32.46
N GLY A 159 10.72 6.78 31.34
CA GLY A 159 10.62 7.68 30.18
C GLY A 159 11.22 9.07 30.41
N ASP A 160 12.08 9.25 31.42
CA ASP A 160 12.73 10.54 31.73
C ASP A 160 13.73 10.98 30.65
N HIS A 161 14.26 10.03 29.88
CA HIS A 161 15.26 10.31 28.87
C HIS A 161 14.56 10.60 27.54
N PRO A 162 14.74 11.79 26.94
CA PRO A 162 14.12 12.09 25.65
C PRO A 162 14.68 11.17 24.54
N LYS A 163 15.90 10.68 24.71
CA LYS A 163 16.56 9.78 23.78
C LYS A 163 17.56 8.88 24.47
N LEU A 164 17.54 7.60 24.13
CA LEU A 164 18.60 6.64 24.44
C LEU A 164 19.03 5.89 23.17
N PHE A 165 20.23 5.32 23.21
CA PHE A 165 20.80 4.49 22.17
C PHE A 165 20.70 3.02 22.59
N THR A 166 20.39 2.15 21.65
CA THR A 166 20.25 0.72 21.92
C THR A 166 20.91 -0.11 20.83
N GLN A 167 21.01 -1.41 21.07
CA GLN A 167 21.58 -2.38 20.16
C GLN A 167 20.71 -2.49 18.89
N LYS A 168 21.33 -2.73 17.73
CA LYS A 168 20.61 -2.89 16.44
C LYS A 168 19.50 -3.96 16.49
N LYS A 169 19.67 -4.99 17.33
CA LYS A 169 18.66 -6.04 17.54
C LYS A 169 17.31 -5.53 18.06
N TYR A 170 17.32 -4.41 18.79
CA TYR A 170 16.09 -3.74 19.22
C TYR A 170 15.19 -3.42 18.02
N HIS A 171 15.75 -2.80 16.97
CA HIS A 171 15.00 -2.48 15.76
C HIS A 171 14.44 -3.72 15.05
N TYR A 172 15.24 -4.78 14.94
CA TYR A 172 14.78 -6.02 14.31
C TYR A 172 13.60 -6.65 15.05
N VAL A 173 13.68 -6.77 16.37
CA VAL A 173 12.60 -7.39 17.16
C VAL A 173 11.37 -6.47 17.20
N HIS A 174 11.58 -5.16 17.39
CA HIS A 174 10.49 -4.18 17.39
C HIS A 174 9.71 -4.26 16.07
N CYS A 175 10.39 -4.27 14.92
CA CYS A 175 9.72 -4.35 13.62
C CYS A 175 8.93 -5.65 13.41
N THR A 176 9.33 -6.76 14.03
CA THR A 176 8.60 -8.03 13.91
C THR A 176 7.42 -8.14 14.86
N VAL A 177 7.50 -7.52 16.04
CA VAL A 177 6.49 -7.66 17.10
C VAL A 177 5.44 -6.55 17.02
N SER A 178 5.75 -5.38 16.48
CA SER A 178 4.79 -4.28 16.32
C SER A 178 3.64 -4.54 15.33
N PHE A 179 3.69 -5.65 14.58
CA PHE A 179 2.61 -6.08 13.67
C PHE A 179 2.22 -7.54 13.97
N PRO A 180 1.45 -7.81 15.04
CA PRO A 180 0.82 -9.12 15.23
C PRO A 180 -0.27 -9.41 14.19
#